data_AF-A0A662PTQ7-F1
#
_entry.id   AF-A0A662PTQ7-F1
#
_cell.length_a   1.000
_cell.length_b   1.000
_cell.length_c   1.000
_cell.angle_alpha   90.00
_cell.angle_beta   90.00
_cell.angle_gamma   90.00
#
_symmetry.space_group_name_H-M   'P 1'
#
loop_
_entity.id
_entity.type
_entity.pdbx_description
1 polymer ?
#
loop_
_entity_poly.entity_id
_entity_poly.type
_entity_poly.pdbx_seq_one_letter_code
_entity_poly.pdbx_strand_id
1 'polypeptide(L)'
;SDLEGPVIEDQAQRIIEEDPNILIVDGPSTYLIPYMLNLINLRRAIENMCKIIKSVNSELIIYDHHLPREPKYRERVKEVYETAENEKKKVITTAEYLGKEPAVLMSVH
;
A
#
# COMPACT_ATOMS: atom_id res chain seq x y z
N SER A 1 -4.51 13.62 -3.77
CA SER A 1 -3.48 14.12 -2.84
C SER A 1 -2.29 13.24 -3.08
N ASP A 2 -1.13 13.77 -3.47
CA ASP A 2 0.07 12.94 -3.71
C ASP A 2 0.81 12.74 -2.38
N LEU A 3 0.26 11.86 -1.53
CA LEU A 3 0.99 11.38 -0.35
C LEU A 3 1.80 10.15 -0.78
N GLU A 4 3.08 10.04 -0.39
CA GLU A 4 3.92 8.87 -0.69
C GLU A 4 3.53 7.61 0.12
N GLY A 5 2.24 7.44 0.41
CA GLY A 5 1.70 6.49 1.39
C GLY A 5 1.99 6.90 2.84
N PRO A 6 1.78 5.98 3.82
CA PRO A 6 1.94 6.29 5.24
C PRO A 6 3.42 6.34 5.62
N VAL A 7 4.19 7.29 5.07
CA VAL A 7 5.59 7.52 5.45
C VAL A 7 5.68 8.16 6.84
N ILE A 8 4.68 8.96 7.21
CA ILE A 8 4.63 9.68 8.47
C ILE A 8 3.94 8.79 9.52
N GLU A 9 4.67 8.46 10.59
CA GLU A 9 4.19 7.59 11.67
C GLU A 9 2.91 8.12 12.33
N ASP A 10 2.79 9.43 12.51
CA ASP A 10 1.58 10.06 13.07
C ASP A 10 0.34 9.81 12.22
N GLN A 11 0.48 9.76 10.88
CA GLN A 11 -0.64 9.43 10.00
C GLN A 11 -1.06 7.97 10.19
N ALA A 12 -0.08 7.06 10.27
CA ALA A 12 -0.36 5.66 10.52
C ALA A 12 -1.03 5.46 11.89
N GLN A 13 -0.57 6.17 12.91
CA GLN A 13 -1.13 6.12 14.25
C GLN A 13 -2.58 6.63 14.27
N ARG A 14 -2.88 7.73 13.57
CA ARG A 14 -4.26 8.22 13.43
C ARG A 14 -5.19 7.23 12.73
N ILE A 15 -4.74 6.58 11.65
CA ILE A 15 -5.51 5.53 10.97
C ILE A 15 -5.83 4.38 11.93
N ILE A 16 -4.86 3.99 12.75
CA ILE A 16 -5.03 2.93 13.75
C ILE A 16 -6.05 3.34 14.82
N GLU A 17 -5.99 4.57 15.30
CA GLU A 17 -6.91 5.11 16.32
C GLU A 17 -8.35 5.26 15.79
N GLU A 18 -8.50 5.61 14.51
CA GLU A 18 -9.82 5.72 13.87
C GLU A 18 -10.46 4.36 13.56
N ASP A 19 -9.66 3.30 13.45
CA ASP A 19 -10.08 1.92 13.19
C ASP A 19 -11.18 1.76 12.12
N PRO A 20 -10.93 2.21 10.87
CA PRO A 20 -11.98 2.24 9.85
C PRO A 20 -12.39 0.84 9.39
N ASN A 21 -13.68 0.64 9.08
CA ASN A 21 -14.14 -0.64 8.49
C ASN A 21 -13.57 -0.88 7.07
N ILE A 22 -13.38 0.20 6.30
CA ILE A 22 -12.80 0.20 4.96
C ILE A 22 -11.70 1.26 4.93
N LEU A 23 -10.49 0.86 4.55
CA LEU A 23 -9.34 1.76 4.42
C LEU A 23 -9.02 1.95 2.94
N ILE A 24 -8.92 3.20 2.49
CA ILE A 24 -8.37 3.56 1.18
C ILE A 24 -7.12 4.39 1.45
N VAL A 25 -5.97 3.90 1.01
CA VAL A 25 -4.68 4.49 1.34
C VAL A 25 -3.72 4.44 0.16
N ASP A 26 -2.95 5.51 -0.02
CA ASP A 26 -1.95 5.61 -1.07
C ASP A 26 -0.76 4.71 -0.77
N GLY A 27 -0.17 4.12 -1.82
CA GLY A 27 1.13 3.46 -1.73
C GLY A 27 2.32 4.40 -1.93
N PRO A 28 3.55 3.94 -1.61
CA PRO A 28 4.76 4.67 -1.95
C PRO A 28 4.93 4.76 -3.47
N SER A 29 5.47 5.91 -3.92
CA SER A 29 5.85 6.17 -5.31
C SER A 29 7.11 5.39 -5.72
N THR A 30 7.02 4.07 -5.76
CA THR A 30 8.17 3.19 -5.94
C THR A 30 8.94 3.39 -7.26
N TYR A 31 8.26 3.91 -8.28
CA TYR A 31 8.84 4.31 -9.57
C TYR A 31 9.82 5.49 -9.47
N LEU A 32 9.85 6.22 -8.34
CA LEU A 32 10.78 7.33 -8.10
C LEU A 32 12.05 6.92 -7.35
N ILE A 33 12.24 5.64 -7.04
CA ILE A 33 13.45 5.13 -6.36
C ILE A 33 14.65 5.15 -7.30
N PRO A 34 15.85 5.61 -6.86
CA PRO A 34 16.20 6.08 -5.51
C PRO A 34 16.19 7.61 -5.35
N TYR A 35 15.64 8.36 -6.32
CA TYR A 35 15.79 9.81 -6.42
C TYR A 35 14.84 10.56 -5.48
N MET A 36 13.53 10.56 -5.77
CA MET A 36 12.56 11.29 -4.93
C MET A 36 12.14 10.43 -3.73
N LEU A 37 11.97 9.13 -3.94
CA LEU A 37 11.73 8.17 -2.87
C LEU A 37 13.03 7.44 -2.54
N ASN A 38 13.63 7.73 -1.39
CA ASN A 38 14.78 6.99 -0.90
C ASN A 38 14.36 5.67 -0.21
N LEU A 39 15.32 4.76 -0.04
CA LEU A 39 15.05 3.43 0.54
C LEU A 39 14.66 3.48 2.03
N ILE A 40 15.08 4.50 2.77
CA ILE A 40 14.69 4.69 4.18
C ILE A 40 13.19 5.00 4.26
N ASN A 41 12.71 5.91 3.40
CA ASN A 41 11.29 6.27 3.34
C ASN A 41 10.43 5.13 2.78
N LEU A 42 10.93 4.36 1.80
CA LEU A 42 10.24 3.14 1.36
C LEU A 42 10.05 2.17 2.53
N ARG A 43 11.13 1.89 3.28
CA ARG A 43 11.06 0.98 4.43
C ARG A 43 10.06 1.48 5.48
N ARG A 44 10.07 2.78 5.79
CA ARG A 44 9.08 3.39 6.71
C ARG A 44 7.65 3.21 6.22
N ALA A 45 7.39 3.46 4.94
CA ALA A 45 6.05 3.28 4.36
C ALA A 45 5.57 1.81 4.50
N ILE A 46 6.46 0.85 4.25
CA ILE A 46 6.18 -0.58 4.41
C ILE A 46 5.89 -0.91 5.88
N GLU A 47 6.77 -0.52 6.81
CA GLU A 47 6.64 -0.79 8.24
C GLU A 47 5.34 -0.20 8.81
N ASN A 48 5.02 1.03 8.45
CA ASN A 48 3.79 1.70 8.87
C ASN A 48 2.54 1.02 8.30
N MET A 49 2.56 0.64 7.02
CA MET A 49 1.45 -0.09 6.42
C MET A 49 1.25 -1.46 7.08
N CYS A 50 2.33 -2.19 7.37
CA CYS A 50 2.28 -3.44 8.12
C CYS A 50 1.72 -3.24 9.53
N LYS A 51 2.09 -2.15 10.21
CA LYS A 51 1.55 -1.79 11.54
C LYS A 51 0.05 -1.52 11.46
N ILE A 52 -0.40 -0.73 10.48
CA ILE A 52 -1.83 -0.47 10.23
C ILE A 52 -2.58 -1.78 10.03
N ILE A 53 -2.10 -2.63 9.11
CA ILE A 53 -2.72 -3.93 8.82
C ILE A 53 -2.83 -4.80 10.06
N LYS A 54 -1.86 -4.79 10.97
CA LYS A 54 -1.92 -5.60 12.20
C LYS A 54 -2.87 -5.02 13.25
N SER A 55 -3.16 -3.71 13.22
CA SER A 55 -3.83 -3.03 14.32
C SER A 55 -5.29 -2.66 14.07
N VAL A 56 -5.71 -2.44 12.81
CA VAL A 56 -7.12 -2.10 12.50
C VAL A 56 -8.00 -3.34 12.40
N ASN A 57 -9.32 -3.20 12.31
CA ASN A 57 -10.29 -4.26 12.02
C ASN A 57 -10.83 -4.18 10.59
N SER A 58 -10.22 -3.34 9.73
CA SER A 58 -10.63 -3.17 8.33
C SER A 58 -10.69 -4.50 7.59
N GLU A 59 -11.85 -4.81 7.01
CA GLU A 59 -12.05 -6.03 6.21
C GLU A 59 -11.51 -5.86 4.78
N LEU A 60 -11.56 -4.62 4.29
CA LEU A 60 -11.11 -4.22 2.95
C LEU A 60 -10.14 -3.04 3.06
N ILE A 61 -8.97 -3.22 2.44
CA ILE A 61 -7.93 -2.20 2.32
C ILE A 61 -7.63 -2.02 0.83
N ILE A 62 -7.95 -0.84 0.29
CA ILE A 62 -7.59 -0.43 -1.05
C ILE A 62 -6.25 0.31 -0.97
N TYR A 63 -5.20 -0.28 -1.55
CA TYR A 63 -3.83 0.23 -1.52
C TYR A 63 -3.38 0.60 -2.94
N ASP A 64 -3.39 1.90 -3.26
CA ASP A 64 -3.37 2.36 -4.67
C ASP A 64 -2.69 3.73 -4.87
N HIS A 65 -3.16 4.52 -5.85
CA HIS A 65 -2.77 5.86 -6.29
C HIS A 65 -1.37 5.97 -6.90
N HIS A 66 -0.32 5.66 -6.14
CA HIS A 66 1.07 5.64 -6.63
C HIS A 66 1.60 4.23 -6.88
N LEU A 67 1.01 3.24 -6.19
CA LEU A 67 1.52 1.89 -6.18
C LEU A 67 1.49 1.23 -7.58
N PRO A 68 0.36 1.15 -8.31
CA PRO A 68 0.32 0.50 -9.61
C PRO A 68 0.79 1.43 -10.76
N ARG A 69 1.83 2.23 -10.53
CA ARG A 69 2.47 3.07 -11.57
C ARG A 69 3.75 2.47 -12.15
N GLU A 70 4.27 1.38 -11.57
CA GLU A 70 5.32 0.57 -12.17
C GLU A 70 5.05 -0.93 -11.97
N PRO A 71 5.56 -1.84 -12.82
CA PRO A 71 5.28 -3.28 -12.68
C PRO A 71 5.87 -3.94 -11.41
N LYS A 72 6.97 -3.40 -10.86
CA LYS A 72 7.67 -4.01 -9.72
C LYS A 72 7.10 -3.63 -8.36
N TYR A 73 6.01 -2.88 -8.31
CA TYR A 73 5.46 -2.39 -7.04
C TYR A 73 5.19 -3.52 -6.05
N ARG A 74 4.60 -4.64 -6.51
CA ARG A 74 4.28 -5.81 -5.67
C ARG A 74 5.53 -6.41 -5.02
N GLU A 75 6.63 -6.47 -5.77
CA GLU A 75 7.92 -6.95 -5.25
C GLU A 75 8.48 -5.98 -4.20
N ARG A 76 8.41 -4.67 -4.48
CA ARG A 76 9.01 -3.64 -3.62
C ARG A 76 8.29 -3.46 -2.28
N VAL A 77 6.98 -3.69 -2.23
CA VAL A 77 6.19 -3.66 -0.99
C VAL A 77 5.72 -5.06 -0.58
N LYS A 78 6.45 -6.11 -0.96
CA LYS A 78 6.07 -7.51 -0.74
C LYS A 78 5.66 -7.80 0.70
N GLU A 79 6.39 -7.24 1.68
CA GLU A 79 6.12 -7.41 3.11
C GLU A 79 4.71 -6.93 3.53
N VAL A 80 4.15 -5.92 2.84
CA VAL A 80 2.78 -5.44 3.07
C VAL A 80 1.76 -6.50 2.69
N TYR A 81 1.93 -7.12 1.52
CA TYR A 81 1.04 -8.18 1.04
C TYR A 81 1.16 -9.45 1.89
N GLU A 82 2.39 -9.85 2.27
CA GLU A 82 2.62 -10.98 3.17
C GLU A 82 2.01 -10.73 4.56
N THR A 83 2.11 -9.50 5.08
CA THR A 83 1.47 -9.13 6.35
C THR A 83 -0.05 -9.22 6.24
N ALA A 84 -0.64 -8.72 5.15
CA ALA A 84 -2.08 -8.81 4.91
C ALA A 84 -2.56 -10.27 4.86
N GLU A 85 -1.82 -11.14 4.17
CA GLU A 85 -2.13 -12.57 4.09
C GLU A 85 -2.10 -13.24 5.47
N ASN A 86 -1.05 -12.98 6.27
CA ASN A 86 -0.91 -13.51 7.63
C ASN A 86 -2.03 -13.05 8.57
N GLU A 87 -2.44 -11.78 8.46
CA GLU A 87 -3.54 -11.20 9.24
C GLU A 87 -4.93 -11.51 8.64
N LYS A 88 -5.00 -12.28 7.55
CA LYS A 88 -6.23 -12.65 6.80
C LYS A 88 -7.05 -11.43 6.36
N LYS A 89 -6.37 -10.37 5.93
CA LYS A 89 -6.99 -9.12 5.44
C LYS A 89 -6.85 -8.96 3.95
N LYS A 90 -7.87 -8.36 3.34
CA LYS A 90 -7.90 -8.11 1.90
C LYS A 90 -7.23 -6.77 1.58
N VAL A 91 -5.96 -6.82 1.17
CA VAL A 91 -5.22 -5.67 0.61
C VAL A 91 -5.14 -5.81 -0.91
N ILE A 92 -5.78 -4.88 -1.63
CA ILE A 92 -5.91 -4.93 -3.10
C ILE A 92 -5.82 -3.52 -3.69
N THR A 93 -5.55 -3.42 -4.99
CA THR A 93 -5.71 -2.17 -5.74
C THR A 93 -7.18 -1.92 -6.09
N THR A 94 -7.51 -0.68 -6.50
CA THR A 94 -8.81 -0.30 -7.06
C THR A 94 -9.12 -1.11 -8.31
N ALA A 95 -8.13 -1.35 -9.17
CA ALA A 95 -8.31 -2.18 -10.36
C ALA A 95 -8.79 -3.59 -9.98
N GLU A 96 -8.14 -4.21 -9.01
CA GLU A 96 -8.47 -5.56 -8.53
C GLU A 96 -9.81 -5.61 -7.80
N TYR A 97 -10.15 -4.57 -7.04
CA TYR A 97 -11.48 -4.42 -6.45
C TYR A 97 -12.59 -4.42 -7.52
N LEU A 98 -12.32 -3.81 -8.67
CA LEU A 98 -13.21 -3.79 -9.84
C LEU A 98 -13.13 -5.06 -10.70
N GLY A 99 -12.40 -6.09 -10.27
CA GLY A 99 -12.23 -7.34 -11.02
C GLY A 99 -11.33 -7.19 -12.26
N LYS A 100 -10.47 -6.17 -12.28
CA LYS A 100 -9.51 -5.90 -13.37
C LYS A 100 -8.09 -6.14 -12.90
N GLU A 101 -7.21 -6.41 -13.85
CA GLU A 101 -5.77 -6.40 -13.60
C GLU A 101 -5.25 -4.94 -13.59
N PRO A 102 -4.31 -4.57 -12.70
CA PRO A 102 -3.63 -3.29 -12.75
C PRO A 102 -2.95 -3.09 -14.12
N ALA A 103 -3.15 -1.93 -14.75
CA ALA A 103 -2.68 -1.68 -16.12
C ALA A 103 -1.17 -1.92 -16.32
N VAL A 104 -0.36 -1.66 -15.28
CA VAL A 104 1.09 -1.89 -15.30
C VAL A 104 1.50 -3.36 -15.27
N LEU A 105 0.58 -4.27 -14.96
CA LEU A 105 0.80 -5.71 -14.97
C LEU A 105 0.27 -6.37 -16.25
N MET A 106 -0.57 -5.67 -17.02
CA MET A 106 -1.08 -6.18 -18.29
C MET A 106 0.07 -6.43 -19.25
N SER A 107 0.18 -7.67 -19.74
CA SER A 107 1.14 -8.03 -20.78
C SER A 107 0.73 -7.37 -22.10
N VAL A 108 1.58 -6.50 -22.65
CA VAL A 108 1.40 -5.96 -24.01
C VAL A 108 1.46 -7.16 -24.97
N HIS A 109 0.32 -7.55 -25.51
CA HIS A 109 0.22 -8.49 -26.64
C HIS A 109 0.28 -7.70 -27.94
#